data_AF-A0A965ZCX0-F1
#
_entry.id   AF-A0A965ZCX0-F1
#
_cell.length_a   1.000
_cell.length_b   1.000
_cell.length_c   1.000
_cell.angle_alpha   90.00
_cell.angle_beta   90.00
_cell.angle_gamma   90.00
#
_symmetry.space_group_name_H-M   'P 1'
#
loop_
_entity.id
_entity.type
_entity.pdbx_description
1 polymer ?
#
loop_
_entity_poly.entity_id
_entity_poly.type
_entity_poly.pdbx_seq_one_letter_code
_entity_poly.pdbx_strand_id
1 'polypeptide(L)'
;MNWKSTLLWVVSFVLMLTIAVFQRTTGPTYPQKAAIFMNGKTIQVKLPTSADNDKDAIVSIPDTGRTMRGYYFFRKFNSAEHWTRYQMHHENDALIAELPAQPAAGKLEYRI
;
A
#
# COMPACT_ATOMS: atom_id res chain seq x y z
N MET A 1 -21.17 -41.04 17.00
CA MET A 1 -20.30 -39.85 16.94
C MET A 1 -20.21 -39.27 18.35
N ASN A 2 -19.03 -39.26 18.98
CA ASN A 2 -18.88 -38.78 20.35
C ASN A 2 -19.06 -37.26 20.38
N TRP A 3 -20.04 -36.73 21.13
CA TRP A 3 -20.39 -35.30 21.11
C TRP A 3 -19.19 -34.38 21.39
N LYS A 4 -18.29 -34.82 22.27
CA LYS A 4 -17.02 -34.14 22.58
C LYS A 4 -16.10 -34.02 21.35
N SER A 5 -16.06 -35.06 20.52
CA SER A 5 -15.27 -35.08 19.28
C SER A 5 -15.83 -34.13 18.24
N THR A 6 -17.15 -34.08 18.07
CA THR A 6 -17.80 -33.14 17.14
C THR A 6 -17.56 -31.69 17.59
N LEU A 7 -17.68 -31.42 18.90
CA LEU A 7 -17.43 -30.08 19.47
C LEU A 7 -15.98 -29.64 19.21
N LEU A 8 -14.99 -30.51 19.46
CA LEU A 8 -13.58 -30.22 19.19
C LEU A 8 -13.30 -29.96 17.71
N TRP A 9 -13.99 -30.68 16.81
CA TRP A 9 -13.82 -30.49 15.37
C TRP A 9 -14.38 -29.14 14.89
N VAL A 10 -15.57 -28.76 15.37
CA VAL A 10 -16.17 -27.44 15.09
C VAL A 10 -15.27 -26.31 15.61
N VAL A 11 -14.77 -26.40 16.84
CA VAL A 11 -13.85 -25.39 17.41
C VAL A 11 -12.57 -25.29 16.59
N SER A 12 -11.99 -26.43 16.19
CA SER A 12 -10.79 -26.46 15.36
C SER A 12 -11.02 -25.79 14.01
N PHE A 13 -12.17 -26.03 13.38
CA PHE A 13 -12.54 -25.42 12.11
C PHE A 13 -12.72 -23.90 12.22
N VAL A 14 -13.41 -23.42 13.28
CA VAL A 14 -13.58 -21.99 13.54
C VAL A 14 -12.23 -21.30 13.79
N LEU A 15 -11.35 -21.94 14.55
CA LEU A 15 -10.01 -21.43 14.82
C LEU A 15 -9.19 -21.32 13.54
N MET A 16 -9.22 -22.36 12.69
CA MET A 16 -8.54 -22.35 11.39
C MET A 16 -9.03 -21.20 10.50
N LEU A 17 -10.35 -21.02 10.40
CA LEU A 17 -10.94 -19.91 9.64
C LEU A 17 -10.50 -18.54 10.17
N THR A 18 -10.48 -18.38 11.49
CA THR A 18 -10.07 -17.14 12.14
C THR A 18 -8.60 -16.83 11.85
N ILE A 19 -7.71 -17.82 11.95
CA ILE A 19 -6.28 -17.67 11.63
C ILE A 19 -6.10 -17.35 10.14
N ALA A 20 -6.82 -18.03 9.24
CA ALA A 20 -6.72 -17.79 7.80
C ALA A 20 -7.16 -16.36 7.43
N VAL A 21 -8.25 -15.86 8.01
CA VAL A 21 -8.69 -14.48 7.81
C VAL A 21 -7.66 -13.49 8.36
N PHE A 22 -7.12 -13.74 9.55
CA PHE A 22 -6.10 -12.88 10.16
C PHE A 22 -4.80 -12.82 9.34
N GLN A 23 -4.32 -13.96 8.84
CA GLN A 23 -3.15 -14.02 7.95
C GLN A 23 -3.41 -13.28 6.63
N ARG A 24 -4.63 -13.40 6.10
CA ARG A 24 -5.01 -12.69 4.87
C ARG A 24 -5.04 -11.19 5.08
N THR A 25 -5.50 -10.67 6.22
CA THR A 25 -5.60 -9.21 6.43
C THR A 25 -4.28 -8.55 6.82
N THR A 26 -3.36 -9.28 7.44
CA THR A 26 -2.06 -8.76 7.92
C THR A 26 -0.93 -8.94 6.90
N GLY A 27 -1.24 -9.34 5.67
CA GLY A 27 -0.25 -9.49 4.61
C GLY A 27 0.51 -8.17 4.36
N PRO A 28 1.84 -8.21 4.10
CA PRO A 28 2.64 -7.02 3.84
C PRO A 28 2.27 -6.30 2.53
N THR A 29 1.46 -6.94 1.70
CA THR A 29 1.01 -6.48 0.37
C THR A 29 -0.17 -5.51 0.43
N TYR A 30 -0.78 -5.29 1.60
CA TYR A 30 -1.94 -4.40 1.71
C TYR A 30 -1.51 -2.93 1.64
N PRO A 31 -1.98 -2.17 0.64
CA PRO A 31 -1.63 -0.76 0.52
C PRO A 31 -2.19 0.01 1.72
N GLN A 32 -1.40 0.96 2.22
CA GLN A 32 -1.88 1.89 3.23
C GLN A 32 -2.91 2.82 2.60
N LYS A 33 -4.06 2.99 3.26
CA LYS A 33 -5.11 3.89 2.81
C LYS A 33 -4.98 5.20 3.58
N ALA A 34 -4.88 6.31 2.86
CA ALA A 34 -4.86 7.65 3.43
C ALA A 34 -6.04 8.46 2.88
N ALA A 35 -6.54 9.40 3.68
CA ALA A 35 -7.56 10.36 3.26
C ALA A 35 -6.98 11.76 3.33
N ILE A 36 -6.96 12.47 2.20
CA ILE A 36 -6.44 13.82 2.09
C ILE A 36 -7.64 14.76 1.89
N PHE A 37 -7.71 15.83 2.69
CA PHE A 37 -8.74 16.87 2.52
C PHE A 37 -8.17 18.04 1.72
N MET A 38 -8.71 18.28 0.53
CA MET A 38 -8.34 19.42 -0.31
C MET A 38 -9.57 19.98 -1.04
N ASN A 39 -9.64 21.31 -1.17
CA ASN A 39 -10.74 22.02 -1.85
C ASN A 39 -12.14 21.57 -1.39
N GLY A 40 -12.31 21.29 -0.09
CA GLY A 40 -13.59 20.83 0.48
C GLY A 40 -13.99 19.40 0.11
N LYS A 41 -13.11 18.62 -0.53
CA LYS A 41 -13.33 17.21 -0.88
C LYS A 41 -12.34 16.30 -0.14
N THR A 42 -12.80 15.11 0.24
CA THR A 42 -11.95 14.04 0.75
C THR A 42 -11.51 13.15 -0.41
N ILE A 43 -10.20 13.05 -0.63
CA ILE A 43 -9.60 12.20 -1.64
C ILE A 43 -9.01 10.98 -0.93
N GLN A 44 -9.51 9.79 -1.27
CA GLN A 44 -8.94 8.55 -0.77
C GLN A 44 -7.76 8.14 -1.65
N VAL A 45 -6.60 7.94 -1.02
CA VAL A 45 -5.35 7.57 -1.67
C VAL A 45 -4.91 6.20 -1.19
N LYS A 46 -4.39 5.40 -2.10
CA LYS A 46 -3.76 4.11 -1.80
C LYS A 46 -2.26 4.23 -1.99
N LEU A 47 -1.52 3.96 -0.93
CA LEU A 47 -0.07 4.00 -0.88
C LEU A 47 0.44 2.55 -0.89
N PRO A 48 0.95 2.04 -2.03
CA PRO A 48 1.45 0.66 -2.12
C PRO A 48 2.61 0.41 -1.16
N THR A 49 2.57 -0.72 -0.45
CA THR A 49 3.61 -1.17 0.49
C THR A 49 4.50 -2.28 -0.09
N SER A 50 4.14 -2.78 -1.28
CA SER A 50 4.84 -3.82 -2.02
C SER A 50 4.72 -3.55 -3.51
N ALA A 51 5.75 -3.92 -4.27
CA ALA A 51 5.76 -3.86 -5.73
C ALA A 51 6.59 -5.02 -6.29
N ASP A 52 6.45 -5.28 -7.58
CA ASP A 52 7.28 -6.23 -8.30
C ASP A 52 8.70 -5.66 -8.47
N ASN A 53 9.69 -6.55 -8.61
CA ASN A 53 11.09 -6.13 -8.74
C ASN A 53 11.44 -5.62 -10.15
N ASP A 54 10.60 -5.92 -11.14
CA ASP A 54 10.89 -5.66 -12.56
C ASP A 54 10.32 -4.34 -13.07
N LYS A 55 9.48 -3.66 -12.27
CA LYS A 55 8.76 -2.45 -12.67
C LYS A 55 8.73 -1.44 -11.54
N ASP A 56 8.64 -0.18 -11.93
CA ASP A 56 8.48 0.91 -10.97
C ASP A 56 7.14 0.79 -10.24
N ALA A 57 7.14 1.11 -8.95
CA ALA A 57 5.93 1.11 -8.14
C ALA A 57 5.18 2.43 -8.38
N ILE A 58 3.95 2.32 -8.84
CA ILE A 58 3.11 3.47 -9.18
C ILE A 58 2.25 3.86 -7.99
N VAL A 59 2.35 5.12 -7.56
CA VAL A 59 1.39 5.74 -6.64
C VAL A 59 0.50 6.68 -7.42
N SER A 60 -0.81 6.41 -7.40
CA SER A 60 -1.81 7.19 -8.13
C SER A 60 -2.72 7.94 -7.16
N ILE A 61 -2.77 9.26 -7.31
CA ILE A 61 -3.67 10.14 -6.58
C ILE A 61 -4.74 10.65 -7.55
N PRO A 62 -6.04 10.39 -7.31
CA PRO A 62 -7.09 10.92 -8.17
C PRO A 62 -7.08 12.45 -8.21
N ASP A 63 -7.03 13.02 -9.41
CA ASP A 63 -7.15 14.45 -9.68
C ASP A 63 -7.89 14.68 -11.00
N THR A 64 -9.21 14.52 -10.97
CA THR A 64 -10.11 14.73 -12.13
C THR A 64 -10.05 16.15 -12.68
N GLY A 65 -9.61 17.14 -11.89
CA GLY A 65 -9.49 18.52 -12.33
C GLY A 65 -8.16 18.87 -13.00
N ARG A 66 -7.15 17.99 -12.90
CA ARG A 66 -5.75 18.28 -13.28
C ARG A 66 -5.25 19.63 -12.73
N THR A 67 -5.67 19.95 -11.52
CA THR A 67 -5.34 21.23 -10.88
C THR A 67 -4.31 21.08 -9.77
N MET A 68 -4.06 19.85 -9.34
CA MET A 68 -3.22 19.57 -8.19
C MET A 68 -1.76 19.45 -8.62
N ARG A 69 -0.87 20.09 -7.87
CA ARG A 69 0.57 19.82 -7.97
C ARG A 69 0.99 19.05 -6.74
N GLY A 70 1.58 17.89 -6.95
CA GLY A 70 2.09 17.02 -5.89
C GLY A 70 3.57 16.75 -6.09
N TYR A 71 4.21 16.44 -4.97
CA TYR A 71 5.61 16.06 -4.94
C TYR A 71 5.70 14.81 -4.09
N TYR A 72 6.65 13.95 -4.42
CA TYR A 72 6.96 12.78 -3.62
C TYR A 72 8.44 12.76 -3.32
N PHE A 73 8.78 12.06 -2.25
CA PHE A 73 10.13 11.88 -1.79
C PHE A 73 10.33 10.41 -1.53
N PHE A 74 11.49 9.88 -1.92
CA PHE A 74 11.87 8.53 -1.54
C PHE A 74 13.36 8.46 -1.24
N ARG A 75 13.74 7.41 -0.52
CA ARG A 75 15.13 7.03 -0.25
C ARG A 75 15.19 5.54 0.05
N LYS A 76 16.40 4.98 0.01
CA LYS A 76 16.63 3.60 0.43
C LYS A 76 16.30 3.42 1.92
N PHE A 77 15.62 2.32 2.26
CA PHE A 77 15.27 2.01 3.64
C PHE A 77 16.51 1.92 4.53
N ASN A 78 16.44 2.54 5.72
CA ASN A 78 17.54 2.62 6.67
C ASN A 78 18.84 3.26 6.10
N SER A 79 18.71 4.19 5.15
CA SER A 79 19.82 4.98 4.63
C SER A 79 19.93 6.34 5.32
N ALA A 80 21.16 6.84 5.48
CA ALA A 80 21.45 8.21 5.87
C ALA A 80 21.29 9.21 4.71
N GLU A 81 20.91 8.73 3.53
CA GLU A 81 20.58 9.56 2.37
C GLU A 81 19.47 10.57 2.70
N HIS A 82 19.65 11.77 2.15
CA HIS A 82 18.68 12.84 2.23
C HIS A 82 17.47 12.52 1.35
N TRP A 83 16.30 12.97 1.79
CA TRP A 83 15.07 12.90 1.01
C TRP A 83 15.22 13.75 -0.25
N THR A 84 15.14 13.12 -1.41
CA THR A 84 15.14 13.83 -2.70
C THR A 84 13.72 14.11 -3.11
N ARG A 85 13.45 15.35 -3.55
CA ARG A 85 12.12 15.79 -3.99
C ARG A 85 11.94 15.52 -5.47
N TYR A 86 10.87 14.82 -5.81
CA TYR A 86 10.46 14.56 -7.18
C TYR A 86 9.06 15.15 -7.40
N GLN A 87 8.83 15.69 -8.59
CA GLN A 87 7.50 16.20 -8.96
C GLN A 87 6.68 15.06 -9.54
N MET A 88 5.43 14.95 -9.10
CA MET A 88 4.48 14.02 -9.72
C MET A 88 4.02 14.58 -11.07
N HIS A 89 3.72 13.70 -12.01
CA HIS A 89 3.20 14.09 -13.33
C HIS A 89 1.72 13.72 -13.45
N HIS A 90 1.00 14.43 -14.31
CA HIS A 90 -0.40 14.08 -14.59
C HIS A 90 -0.46 13.01 -15.66
N GLU A 91 -1.25 11.97 -15.40
CA GLU A 91 -1.60 10.97 -16.37
C GLU A 91 -3.09 10.67 -16.25
N ASN A 92 -3.84 10.83 -17.35
CA ASN A 92 -5.30 10.70 -17.37
C ASN A 92 -5.98 11.61 -16.31
N ASP A 93 -6.72 11.06 -15.37
CA ASP A 93 -7.40 11.78 -14.28
C ASP A 93 -6.70 11.58 -12.92
N ALA A 94 -5.39 11.35 -12.96
CA ALA A 94 -4.59 11.12 -11.77
C ALA A 94 -3.24 11.83 -11.82
N LEU A 95 -2.71 12.04 -10.62
CA LEU A 95 -1.35 12.49 -10.39
C LEU A 95 -0.51 11.26 -10.01
N ILE A 96 0.57 11.03 -10.74
CA ILE A 96 1.38 9.81 -10.70
C ILE A 96 2.76 10.09 -10.10
N ALA A 97 3.14 9.27 -9.12
CA ALA A 97 4.52 9.12 -8.64
C ALA A 97 5.05 7.75 -9.05
N GLU A 98 6.29 7.74 -9.53
CA GLU A 98 7.01 6.54 -9.96
C GLU A 98 8.15 6.29 -8.97
N LEU A 99 8.05 5.21 -8.20
CA LEU A 99 9.13 4.77 -7.32
C LEU A 99 9.97 3.74 -8.08
N PRO A 100 11.29 3.91 -8.18
CA PRO A 100 12.12 3.06 -9.01
C PRO A 100 12.08 1.60 -8.54
N ALA A 101 12.03 0.69 -9.50
CA ALA A 101 12.11 -0.76 -9.29
C ALA A 101 13.28 -1.11 -8.36
N GLN A 102 13.05 -2.06 -7.47
CA GLN A 102 14.05 -2.49 -6.48
C GLN A 102 14.53 -3.92 -6.78
N PRO A 103 15.82 -4.23 -6.54
CA PRO A 103 16.28 -5.61 -6.58
C PRO A 103 15.55 -6.45 -5.53
N ALA A 104 15.64 -7.77 -5.65
CA ALA A 104 15.02 -8.69 -4.69
C ALA A 104 15.37 -8.31 -3.24
N ALA A 105 14.35 -8.22 -2.39
CA ALA A 105 14.42 -7.77 -1.00
C ALA A 105 14.87 -6.30 -0.77
N GLY A 106 14.99 -5.50 -1.84
CA GLY A 106 15.18 -4.06 -1.77
C GLY A 106 13.96 -3.36 -1.15
N LYS A 107 14.21 -2.30 -0.39
CA LYS A 107 13.17 -1.54 0.31
C LYS A 107 13.42 -0.05 0.16
N LEU A 108 12.35 0.69 -0.11
CA LEU A 108 12.32 2.14 -0.12
C LEU A 108 11.43 2.64 1.01
N GLU A 109 11.78 3.79 1.56
CA GLU A 109 10.84 4.63 2.30
C GLU A 109 10.43 5.77 1.39
N TYR A 110 9.13 6.06 1.33
CA TYR A 110 8.61 7.17 0.54
C TYR A 110 7.54 7.97 1.28
N ARG A 111 7.35 9.22 0.85
CA ARG A 111 6.38 10.19 1.39
C ARG A 111 5.82 11.03 0.25
N ILE A 112 4.58 11.47 0.38
CA ILE A 112 3.84 12.29 -0.60
C ILE A 112 3.18 13.44 0.15
#